data_AF-A0AAN7BT20-F1
#
_entry.id   AF-A0AAN7BT20-F1
#
_cell.length_a   1.000
_cell.length_b   1.000
_cell.length_c   1.000
_cell.angle_alpha   90.00
_cell.angle_beta   90.00
_cell.angle_gamma   90.00
#
_symmetry.space_group_name_H-M   'P 1'
#
loop_
_entity.id
_entity.type
_entity.pdbx_description
1 polymer ?
#
loop_
_entity_poly.entity_id
_entity_poly.type
_entity_poly.pdbx_seq_one_letter_code
_entity_poly.pdbx_strand_id
1 'polypeptide(L)'
;MKLTPMRIRGKRGQPPKNKWAPPDPEGYAKRKREAAQAQNGGDCSKVKRQKVTDRKSFPAPVETLPTEILERITIMSENVNFVRSSARIGRLLSHRSFYLQLLLGCFRPTWDNLLLQKEPRARPRFQSEVLASPWMNISLMLEAQDMWYREWKSSPSGELGRLKNPTTSFEEHWGTLLDECGALTERCSTATSQIDLSKYPFLKRSWKLLSGTALQPSPFEVQPKTKIPDRLLNDSPDWDKAKLLFWFVRAGARLHPDQPYELTRDGYDRIMAKGRGNKDDRFLASVMLCLFFNLNVFETGIHWPAFLVTSKMEEAEGKDGVDTLAWNLLLDNLEPEDY
;
A
#
# COMPACT_ATOMS: atom_id res chain seq x y z
N MET A 1 71.01 -6.28 -22.61
CA MET A 1 69.86 -7.21 -22.74
C MET A 1 69.02 -6.76 -23.92
N LYS A 2 68.80 -7.63 -24.93
CA LYS A 2 68.03 -7.30 -26.14
C LYS A 2 66.53 -7.41 -25.83
N LEU A 3 65.81 -6.29 -25.82
CA LEU A 3 64.35 -6.25 -25.64
C LEU A 3 63.66 -6.69 -26.93
N THR A 4 62.72 -7.63 -26.83
CA THR A 4 61.90 -8.10 -27.95
C THR A 4 60.92 -6.99 -28.39
N PRO A 5 60.84 -6.67 -29.69
CA PRO A 5 59.94 -5.63 -30.16
C PRO A 5 58.47 -6.09 -30.10
N MET A 6 57.65 -5.28 -29.43
CA MET A 6 56.22 -5.51 -29.26
C MET A 6 55.49 -5.25 -30.59
N ARG A 7 54.96 -6.32 -31.22
CA ARG A 7 54.17 -6.23 -32.46
C ARG A 7 52.82 -5.57 -32.19
N ILE A 8 52.70 -4.27 -32.48
CA ILE A 8 51.42 -3.59 -32.54
C ILE A 8 50.71 -4.02 -33.83
N ARG A 9 49.61 -4.76 -33.68
CA ARG A 9 48.78 -5.25 -34.78
C ARG A 9 48.09 -4.06 -35.46
N GLY A 10 48.52 -3.73 -36.67
CA GLY A 10 48.06 -2.58 -37.44
C GLY A 10 46.55 -2.60 -37.74
N LYS A 11 45.88 -1.50 -37.38
CA LYS A 11 44.62 -1.08 -37.99
C LYS A 11 44.92 -0.64 -39.43
N ARG A 12 44.70 -1.52 -40.41
CA ARG A 12 44.68 -1.15 -41.83
C ARG A 12 43.27 -0.71 -42.24
N GLY A 13 43.12 0.58 -42.54
CA GLY A 13 42.50 1.01 -43.79
C GLY A 13 40.99 0.97 -43.97
N GLN A 14 40.19 1.48 -43.02
CA GLN A 14 38.88 2.04 -43.39
C GLN A 14 38.79 3.51 -42.94
N PRO A 15 38.48 4.46 -43.84
CA PRO A 15 38.19 5.82 -43.43
C PRO A 15 36.94 5.82 -42.54
N PRO A 16 36.89 6.65 -41.47
CA PRO A 16 35.71 6.73 -40.62
C PRO A 16 34.52 7.22 -41.45
N LYS A 17 33.52 6.35 -41.65
CA LYS A 17 32.28 6.67 -42.40
C LYS A 17 31.33 7.61 -41.66
N ASN A 18 31.67 8.05 -40.45
CA ASN A 18 30.84 8.98 -39.68
C ASN A 18 31.59 10.29 -39.48
N LYS A 19 31.69 11.10 -40.54
CA LYS A 19 31.75 12.54 -40.36
C LYS A 19 30.36 12.95 -39.89
N TRP A 20 30.27 13.37 -38.63
CA TRP A 20 29.07 14.04 -38.14
C TRP A 20 28.77 15.21 -39.08
N ALA A 21 27.59 15.19 -39.69
CA ALA A 21 27.05 16.29 -40.47
C ALA A 21 25.89 16.89 -39.67
N PRO A 22 25.77 18.22 -39.58
CA PRO A 22 24.59 18.84 -38.98
C PRO A 22 23.32 18.37 -39.71
N PRO A 23 22.19 18.18 -38.99
CA PRO A 23 20.95 17.75 -39.62
C PRO A 23 20.54 18.75 -40.69
N ASP A 24 20.31 18.26 -41.91
CA ASP A 24 19.80 19.06 -43.02
C ASP A 24 18.47 19.76 -42.61
N PRO A 25 18.43 21.10 -42.50
CA PRO A 25 17.25 21.84 -42.08
C PRO A 25 16.05 21.61 -43.02
N GLU A 26 16.30 21.40 -44.31
CA GLU A 26 15.26 21.17 -45.31
C GLU A 26 14.63 19.78 -45.14
N GLY A 27 15.46 18.77 -44.86
CA GLY A 27 15.02 17.41 -44.56
C GLY A 27 14.16 17.29 -43.29
N TYR A 28 14.43 18.12 -42.27
CA TYR A 28 13.62 18.17 -41.05
C TYR A 28 12.26 18.85 -41.29
N ALA A 29 12.25 19.96 -42.03
CA ALA A 29 11.01 20.65 -42.39
C ALA A 29 10.10 19.80 -43.29
N LYS A 30 10.69 19.04 -44.22
CA LYS A 30 9.96 18.09 -45.08
C LYS A 30 9.32 16.96 -44.27
N ARG A 31 10.05 16.33 -43.35
CA ARG A 31 9.49 15.27 -42.47
C ARG A 31 8.41 15.79 -41.54
N LYS A 32 8.53 17.03 -41.06
CA LYS A 32 7.49 17.65 -40.22
C LYS A 32 6.21 17.95 -41.01
N ARG A 33 6.34 18.36 -42.29
CA ARG A 33 5.20 18.53 -43.21
C ARG A 33 4.55 17.19 -43.57
N GLU A 34 5.33 16.16 -43.85
CA GLU A 34 4.83 14.81 -44.15
C GLU A 34 4.12 14.18 -42.92
N ALA A 35 4.66 14.38 -41.71
CA ALA A 35 4.01 13.91 -40.48
C ALA A 35 2.71 14.66 -40.16
N ALA A 36 2.63 15.96 -40.46
CA ALA A 36 1.42 16.74 -40.31
C ALA A 36 0.34 16.38 -41.35
N GLN A 37 0.74 16.03 -42.59
CA GLN A 37 -0.18 15.55 -43.62
C GLN A 37 -0.71 14.14 -43.32
N ALA A 38 0.08 13.28 -42.67
CA ALA A 38 -0.35 11.95 -42.24
C ALA A 38 -1.37 11.95 -41.09
N GLN A 39 -1.54 13.06 -40.36
CA GLN A 39 -2.52 13.17 -39.27
C GLN A 39 -3.93 13.59 -39.73
N ASN A 40 -4.08 14.15 -40.93
CA ASN A 40 -5.38 14.57 -41.48
C ASN A 40 -6.00 13.54 -42.45
N GLY A 41 -5.29 12.45 -42.77
CA GLY A 41 -5.82 11.32 -43.52
C GLY A 41 -6.32 10.25 -42.57
N GLY A 42 -7.64 10.20 -42.35
CA GLY A 42 -8.27 9.13 -41.58
C GLY A 42 -8.09 7.79 -42.25
N ASP A 43 -7.11 7.01 -41.80
CA ASP A 43 -7.17 5.55 -41.86
C ASP A 43 -6.22 4.94 -40.83
N CYS A 44 -6.77 4.58 -39.67
CA CYS A 44 -6.04 4.01 -38.54
C CYS A 44 -5.85 2.50 -38.77
N SER A 45 -4.96 2.12 -39.68
CA SER A 45 -4.42 0.76 -39.68
C SER A 45 -3.01 0.71 -40.26
N LYS A 46 -2.10 0.05 -39.52
CA LYS A 46 -0.76 -0.40 -39.95
C LYS A 46 0.38 0.64 -39.93
N VAL A 47 0.55 1.37 -38.83
CA VAL A 47 1.91 1.80 -38.44
C VAL A 47 2.59 0.64 -37.74
N LYS A 48 3.42 -0.09 -38.48
CA LYS A 48 4.33 -1.11 -37.95
C LYS A 48 5.20 -0.46 -36.86
N ARG A 49 4.86 -0.71 -35.59
CA ARG A 49 5.83 -0.63 -34.49
C ARG A 49 7.05 -1.42 -34.93
N GLN A 50 8.14 -0.73 -35.26
CA GLN A 50 9.45 -1.36 -35.39
C GLN A 50 9.72 -2.05 -34.05
N LYS A 51 9.56 -3.37 -34.03
CA LYS A 51 10.13 -4.23 -32.99
C LYS A 51 11.60 -3.88 -32.97
N VAL A 52 12.02 -3.17 -31.92
CA VAL A 52 13.39 -3.27 -31.42
C VAL A 52 13.61 -4.76 -31.25
N THR A 53 14.34 -5.35 -32.19
CA THR A 53 14.71 -6.76 -32.11
C THR A 53 15.44 -6.93 -30.80
N ASP A 54 14.85 -7.74 -29.92
CA ASP A 54 15.50 -8.30 -28.74
C ASP A 54 16.93 -8.66 -29.12
N ARG A 55 17.89 -7.85 -28.64
CA ARG A 55 19.22 -8.40 -28.44
C ARG A 55 18.97 -9.58 -27.52
N LYS A 56 19.26 -10.80 -27.98
CA LYS A 56 19.26 -12.01 -27.16
C LYS A 56 20.25 -11.76 -26.01
N SER A 57 19.79 -11.07 -24.97
CA SER A 57 20.54 -10.85 -23.76
C SER A 57 20.62 -12.22 -23.13
N PHE A 58 21.81 -12.79 -23.13
CA PHE A 58 22.05 -14.00 -22.37
C PHE A 58 21.66 -13.71 -20.91
N PRO A 59 20.98 -14.67 -20.25
CA PRO A 59 20.63 -14.48 -18.85
C PRO A 59 21.87 -14.21 -18.03
N ALA A 60 21.78 -13.26 -17.10
CA ALA A 60 22.85 -13.07 -16.14
C ALA A 60 23.07 -14.37 -15.35
N PRO A 61 24.30 -14.66 -14.87
CA PRO A 61 24.58 -15.91 -14.15
C PRO A 61 23.60 -16.19 -13.00
N VAL A 62 23.16 -15.14 -12.29
CA VAL A 62 22.17 -15.24 -11.22
C VAL A 62 20.81 -15.75 -11.74
N GLU A 63 20.38 -15.37 -12.94
CA GLU A 63 19.11 -15.81 -13.52
C GLU A 63 19.11 -17.27 -14.00
N THR A 64 20.29 -17.91 -14.02
CA THR A 64 20.45 -19.32 -14.36
C THR A 64 20.37 -20.24 -13.15
N LEU A 65 20.31 -19.67 -11.94
CA LEU A 65 20.19 -20.44 -10.71
C LEU A 65 18.81 -21.12 -10.60
N PRO A 66 18.74 -22.27 -9.92
CA PRO A 66 17.45 -22.89 -9.56
C PRO A 66 16.57 -21.94 -8.76
N THR A 67 15.26 -22.07 -8.92
CA THR A 67 14.26 -21.21 -8.27
C THR A 67 14.44 -21.21 -6.74
N GLU A 68 14.72 -22.36 -6.14
CA GLU A 68 14.89 -22.53 -4.70
C GLU A 68 16.09 -21.71 -4.17
N ILE A 69 17.15 -21.58 -4.97
CA ILE A 69 18.30 -20.76 -4.61
C ILE A 69 17.96 -19.28 -4.71
N LEU A 70 17.21 -18.87 -5.74
CA LEU A 70 16.73 -17.50 -5.88
C LEU A 70 15.79 -17.10 -4.73
N GLU A 71 14.91 -17.99 -4.31
CA GLU A 71 14.02 -17.80 -3.15
C GLU A 71 14.84 -17.57 -1.88
N ARG A 72 15.80 -18.46 -1.58
CA ARG A 72 16.68 -18.34 -0.41
C ARG A 72 17.49 -17.06 -0.44
N ILE A 73 18.07 -16.70 -1.59
CA ILE A 73 18.80 -15.42 -1.74
C ILE A 73 17.86 -14.26 -1.41
N THR A 74 16.63 -14.27 -1.90
CA THR A 74 15.67 -13.18 -1.66
C THR A 74 15.30 -13.07 -0.17
N ILE A 75 14.98 -14.19 0.46
CA ILE A 75 14.59 -14.23 1.88
C ILE A 75 15.77 -13.85 2.79
N MET A 76 16.97 -14.35 2.50
CA MET A 76 18.17 -14.08 3.30
C MET A 76 18.72 -12.66 3.09
N SER A 77 18.58 -12.10 1.89
CA SER A 77 19.02 -10.74 1.60
C SER A 77 18.05 -9.67 2.09
N GLU A 78 16.80 -10.05 2.43
CA GLU A 78 15.74 -9.14 2.89
C GLU A 78 15.48 -7.97 1.94
N ASN A 79 15.78 -8.17 0.65
CA ASN A 79 15.74 -7.12 -0.35
C ASN A 79 14.74 -7.47 -1.44
N VAL A 80 13.55 -6.86 -1.34
CA VAL A 80 12.47 -7.08 -2.32
C VAL A 80 12.85 -6.56 -3.71
N ASN A 81 13.82 -5.64 -3.81
CA ASN A 81 14.31 -5.14 -5.09
C ASN A 81 15.05 -6.21 -5.89
N PHE A 82 15.52 -7.29 -5.26
CA PHE A 82 16.12 -8.41 -5.99
C PHE A 82 15.12 -9.01 -7.00
N VAL A 83 13.87 -9.21 -6.58
CA VAL A 83 12.79 -9.72 -7.47
C VAL A 83 12.50 -8.72 -8.60
N ARG A 84 12.66 -7.42 -8.33
CA ARG A 84 12.42 -6.33 -9.30
C ARG A 84 13.60 -6.09 -10.25
N SER A 85 14.79 -6.61 -9.92
CA SER A 85 16.01 -6.39 -10.71
C SER A 85 15.97 -7.05 -12.09
N SER A 86 15.16 -8.10 -12.26
CA SER A 86 14.98 -8.81 -13.53
C SER A 86 13.55 -9.30 -13.68
N ALA A 87 12.95 -9.05 -14.86
CA ALA A 87 11.64 -9.60 -15.22
C ALA A 87 11.67 -11.14 -15.29
N ARG A 88 12.82 -11.76 -15.52
CA ARG A 88 12.97 -13.22 -15.51
C ARG A 88 12.92 -13.75 -14.08
N ILE A 89 13.69 -13.16 -13.17
CA ILE A 89 13.68 -13.51 -11.74
C ILE A 89 12.28 -13.28 -11.17
N GLY A 90 11.66 -12.14 -11.48
CA GLY A 90 10.30 -11.83 -11.06
C GLY A 90 9.28 -12.88 -11.49
N ARG A 91 9.38 -13.41 -12.72
CA ARG A 91 8.49 -14.49 -13.19
C ARG A 91 8.76 -15.85 -12.54
N LEU A 92 10.01 -16.18 -12.22
CA LEU A 92 10.34 -17.42 -11.52
C LEU A 92 9.81 -17.39 -10.07
N LEU A 93 9.89 -16.22 -9.44
CA LEU A 93 9.48 -15.99 -8.06
C LEU A 93 8.03 -15.50 -7.93
N SER A 94 7.23 -15.45 -9.00
CA SER A 94 5.85 -14.92 -8.92
C SER A 94 4.82 -15.93 -8.42
N HIS A 95 5.26 -17.08 -7.93
CA HIS A 95 4.38 -18.16 -7.53
C HIS A 95 3.89 -17.97 -6.08
N ARG A 96 2.66 -18.41 -5.79
CA ARG A 96 1.98 -18.14 -4.52
C ARG A 96 2.77 -18.62 -3.30
N SER A 97 3.37 -19.82 -3.37
CA SER A 97 4.13 -20.37 -2.24
C SER A 97 5.34 -19.52 -1.86
N PHE A 98 6.04 -18.89 -2.81
CA PHE A 98 7.11 -17.96 -2.50
C PHE A 98 6.60 -16.73 -1.77
N TYR A 99 5.48 -16.13 -2.21
CA TYR A 99 4.92 -14.99 -1.50
C TYR A 99 4.56 -15.33 -0.06
N LEU A 100 3.97 -16.51 0.18
CA LEU A 100 3.67 -16.98 1.54
C LEU A 100 4.96 -17.19 2.35
N GLN A 101 5.99 -17.81 1.78
CA GLN A 101 7.29 -17.96 2.45
C GLN A 101 7.96 -16.61 2.74
N LEU A 102 7.85 -15.65 1.83
CA LEU A 102 8.38 -14.30 2.00
C LEU A 102 7.65 -13.58 3.15
N LEU A 103 6.33 -13.71 3.23
CA LEU A 103 5.52 -13.18 4.32
C LEU A 103 5.87 -13.84 5.65
N LEU A 104 5.98 -15.17 5.68
CA LEU A 104 6.43 -15.90 6.86
C LEU A 104 7.83 -15.42 7.29
N GLY A 105 8.80 -15.36 6.39
CA GLY A 105 10.14 -14.87 6.70
C GLY A 105 10.16 -13.43 7.24
N CYS A 106 9.21 -12.61 6.82
CA CYS A 106 9.10 -11.20 7.20
C CYS A 106 8.37 -10.97 8.53
N PHE A 107 7.26 -11.66 8.76
CA PHE A 107 6.36 -11.43 9.90
C PHE A 107 6.49 -12.45 11.01
N ARG A 108 6.94 -13.68 10.73
CA ARG A 108 7.13 -14.73 11.76
C ARG A 108 7.95 -14.26 12.95
N PRO A 109 9.07 -13.52 12.81
CA PRO A 109 9.76 -12.99 13.98
C PRO A 109 8.89 -12.08 14.84
N THR A 110 7.98 -11.31 14.24
CA THR A 110 7.04 -10.43 14.98
C THR A 110 5.98 -11.25 15.70
N TRP A 111 5.37 -12.22 15.01
CA TRP A 111 4.35 -13.08 15.59
C TRP A 111 4.91 -14.04 16.65
N ASP A 112 6.14 -14.51 16.51
CA ASP A 112 6.79 -15.32 17.54
C ASP A 112 7.10 -14.49 18.80
N ASN A 113 7.59 -13.25 18.63
CA ASN A 113 7.86 -12.35 19.78
C ASN A 113 6.59 -12.00 20.54
N LEU A 114 5.47 -11.88 19.83
CA LEU A 114 4.17 -11.65 20.41
C LEU A 114 3.82 -12.65 21.52
N LEU A 115 4.18 -13.91 21.27
CA LEU A 115 3.85 -15.04 22.14
C LEU A 115 4.95 -15.33 23.16
N LEU A 116 6.19 -15.01 22.81
CA LEU A 116 7.36 -15.38 23.61
C LEU A 116 7.93 -14.22 24.44
N GLN A 117 7.38 -13.00 24.33
CA GLN A 117 7.87 -11.77 24.99
C GLN A 117 9.39 -11.58 24.85
N LYS A 118 9.96 -12.00 23.72
CA LYS A 118 11.39 -11.91 23.43
C LYS A 118 11.74 -10.55 22.81
N GLU A 119 12.98 -10.12 23.05
CA GLU A 119 13.63 -8.98 22.38
C GLU A 119 13.30 -8.94 20.88
N PRO A 120 12.84 -7.80 20.34
CA PRO A 120 12.27 -7.73 19.01
C PRO A 120 13.35 -7.92 17.94
N ARG A 121 13.51 -9.15 17.43
CA ARG A 121 14.23 -9.44 16.17
C ARG A 121 13.49 -8.99 14.90
N ALA A 122 12.57 -8.06 15.06
CA ALA A 122 11.64 -7.70 14.01
C ALA A 122 12.23 -6.63 13.11
N ARG A 123 11.85 -6.70 11.83
CA ARG A 123 12.52 -5.98 10.74
C ARG A 123 11.53 -5.03 10.07
N PRO A 124 11.33 -3.82 10.61
CA PRO A 124 10.28 -2.91 10.14
C PRO A 124 10.48 -2.47 8.69
N ARG A 125 11.74 -2.27 8.26
CA ARG A 125 12.05 -1.92 6.88
C ARG A 125 11.62 -3.01 5.90
N PHE A 126 11.96 -4.26 6.19
CA PHE A 126 11.59 -5.39 5.35
C PHE A 126 10.08 -5.60 5.29
N GLN A 127 9.38 -5.45 6.42
CA GLN A 127 7.90 -5.45 6.47
C GLN A 127 7.32 -4.37 5.57
N SER A 128 7.82 -3.14 5.69
CA SER A 128 7.37 -2.00 4.89
C SER A 128 7.54 -2.25 3.38
N GLU A 129 8.69 -2.78 2.96
CA GLU A 129 8.99 -3.07 1.55
C GLU A 129 8.11 -4.20 0.99
N VAL A 130 7.89 -5.25 1.77
CA VAL A 130 7.00 -6.37 1.39
C VAL A 130 5.56 -5.88 1.28
N LEU A 131 5.07 -5.13 2.27
CA LEU A 131 3.71 -4.58 2.29
C LEU A 131 3.44 -3.58 1.16
N ALA A 132 4.46 -2.79 0.80
CA ALA A 132 4.39 -1.85 -0.32
C ALA A 132 4.36 -2.54 -1.69
N SER A 133 4.56 -3.86 -1.76
CA SER A 133 4.60 -4.56 -3.04
C SER A 133 3.21 -4.69 -3.69
N PRO A 134 3.07 -4.53 -5.02
CA PRO A 134 1.76 -4.50 -5.68
C PRO A 134 0.95 -5.80 -5.54
N TRP A 135 1.63 -6.94 -5.49
CA TRP A 135 1.01 -8.27 -5.36
C TRP A 135 0.42 -8.53 -3.98
N MET A 136 0.77 -7.70 -2.99
CA MET A 136 0.33 -7.88 -1.61
C MET A 136 -1.16 -7.58 -1.48
N ASN A 137 -1.90 -8.52 -0.89
CA ASN A 137 -3.33 -8.43 -0.61
C ASN A 137 -3.65 -9.13 0.72
N ILE A 138 -4.85 -8.86 1.25
CA ILE A 138 -5.27 -9.39 2.56
C ILE A 138 -5.36 -10.92 2.58
N SER A 139 -5.80 -11.56 1.49
CA SER A 139 -5.95 -13.01 1.43
C SER A 139 -4.60 -13.73 1.59
N LEU A 140 -3.53 -13.20 0.99
CA LEU A 140 -2.17 -13.74 1.17
C LEU A 140 -1.68 -13.54 2.61
N MET A 141 -1.99 -12.39 3.22
CA MET A 141 -1.60 -12.11 4.60
C MET A 141 -2.28 -13.07 5.58
N LEU A 142 -3.61 -13.22 5.49
CA LEU A 142 -4.38 -14.12 6.36
C LEU A 142 -3.97 -15.58 6.17
N GLU A 143 -3.70 -16.01 4.93
CA GLU A 143 -3.18 -17.36 4.67
C GLU A 143 -1.80 -17.57 5.31
N ALA A 144 -0.90 -16.58 5.21
CA ALA A 144 0.40 -16.67 5.87
C ALA A 144 0.26 -16.71 7.41
N GLN A 145 -0.68 -15.94 7.97
CA GLN A 145 -1.01 -16.00 9.41
C GLN A 145 -1.57 -17.36 9.81
N ASP A 146 -2.46 -17.95 9.00
CA ASP A 146 -3.00 -19.29 9.25
C ASP A 146 -1.92 -20.38 9.18
N MET A 147 -1.00 -20.29 8.21
CA MET A 147 0.14 -21.20 8.12
C MET A 147 1.01 -21.14 9.38
N TRP A 148 1.39 -19.93 9.79
CA TRP A 148 2.15 -19.73 11.03
C TRP A 148 1.38 -20.24 12.24
N TYR A 149 0.09 -19.93 12.36
CA TYR A 149 -0.75 -20.34 13.47
C TYR A 149 -0.87 -21.87 13.57
N ARG A 150 -0.98 -22.58 12.44
CA ARG A 150 -0.99 -24.05 12.41
C ARG A 150 0.34 -24.63 12.90
N GLU A 151 1.46 -24.10 12.42
CA GLU A 151 2.80 -24.53 12.87
C GLU A 151 3.00 -24.29 14.37
N TRP A 152 2.58 -23.11 14.86
CA TRP A 152 2.65 -22.76 16.27
C TRP A 152 1.78 -23.67 17.13
N LYS A 153 0.53 -23.92 16.71
CA LYS A 153 -0.40 -24.80 17.42
C LYS A 153 0.10 -26.25 17.50
N SER A 154 0.82 -26.71 16.48
CA SER A 154 1.45 -28.04 16.47
C SER A 154 2.74 -28.11 17.29
N SER A 155 3.28 -26.97 17.75
CA SER A 155 4.48 -26.93 18.58
C SER A 155 4.14 -27.12 20.07
N PRO A 156 5.06 -27.62 20.91
CA PRO A 156 4.82 -27.75 22.36
C PRO A 156 4.42 -26.43 23.05
N SER A 157 4.87 -25.30 22.51
CA SER A 157 4.49 -23.94 22.95
C SER A 157 3.02 -23.58 22.66
N GLY A 158 2.36 -24.30 21.74
CA GLY A 158 0.97 -24.10 21.34
C GLY A 158 -0.04 -24.54 22.40
N GLU A 159 0.35 -25.45 23.31
CA GLU A 159 -0.52 -25.93 24.38
C GLU A 159 -0.82 -24.86 25.45
N LEU A 160 0.00 -23.81 25.54
CA LEU A 160 -0.14 -22.76 26.54
C LEU A 160 -1.14 -21.64 26.16
N GLY A 161 -1.53 -21.50 24.89
CA GLY A 161 -2.23 -20.30 24.42
C GLY A 161 -3.62 -20.56 23.83
N ARG A 162 -4.63 -19.78 24.28
CA ARG A 162 -5.97 -19.70 23.67
C ARG A 162 -6.02 -18.62 22.57
N LEU A 163 -5.15 -18.67 21.58
CA LEU A 163 -5.31 -17.81 20.40
C LEU A 163 -6.47 -18.31 19.55
N LYS A 164 -7.33 -17.39 19.11
CA LYS A 164 -8.32 -17.68 18.06
C LYS A 164 -7.58 -17.88 16.73
N ASN A 165 -8.18 -18.61 15.80
CA ASN A 165 -7.66 -18.66 14.44
C ASN A 165 -7.63 -17.21 13.85
N PRO A 166 -6.51 -16.78 13.22
CA PRO A 166 -6.36 -15.42 12.72
C PRO A 166 -7.42 -15.02 11.69
N THR A 167 -7.75 -15.91 10.76
CA THR A 167 -8.76 -15.65 9.72
C THR A 167 -10.17 -15.52 10.32
N THR A 168 -10.56 -16.42 11.21
CA THR A 168 -11.88 -16.32 11.86
C THR A 168 -11.98 -15.08 12.73
N SER A 169 -10.92 -14.78 13.48
CA SER A 169 -10.82 -13.55 14.26
C SER A 169 -10.92 -12.31 13.37
N PHE A 170 -10.22 -12.29 12.24
CA PHE A 170 -10.28 -11.18 11.29
C PHE A 170 -11.69 -10.95 10.76
N GLU A 171 -12.38 -12.00 10.29
CA GLU A 171 -13.72 -11.88 9.71
C GLU A 171 -14.77 -11.50 10.78
N GLU A 172 -14.64 -11.99 12.02
CA GLU A 172 -15.49 -11.55 13.16
C GLU A 172 -15.36 -10.04 13.41
N HIS A 173 -14.13 -9.54 13.54
CA HIS A 173 -13.89 -8.11 13.80
C HIS A 173 -14.24 -7.24 12.59
N TRP A 174 -13.98 -7.72 11.36
CA TRP A 174 -14.35 -7.03 10.14
C TRP A 174 -15.88 -6.92 9.99
N GLY A 175 -16.61 -8.00 10.24
CA GLY A 175 -18.08 -7.98 10.25
C GLY A 175 -18.64 -7.01 11.28
N THR A 176 -18.06 -6.99 12.48
CA THR A 176 -18.44 -6.03 13.52
C THR A 176 -18.24 -4.58 13.06
N LEU A 177 -17.09 -4.25 12.48
CA LEU A 177 -16.84 -2.92 11.93
C LEU A 177 -17.86 -2.54 10.85
N LEU A 178 -18.20 -3.47 9.95
CA LEU A 178 -19.18 -3.22 8.89
C LEU A 178 -20.58 -2.95 9.46
N ASP A 179 -21.03 -3.76 10.42
CA ASP A 179 -22.33 -3.58 11.07
C ASP A 179 -22.42 -2.22 11.77
N GLU A 180 -21.36 -1.83 12.48
CA GLU A 180 -21.28 -0.56 13.18
C GLU A 180 -21.24 0.63 12.21
N CYS A 181 -20.42 0.56 11.15
CA CYS A 181 -20.40 1.58 10.10
C CYS A 181 -21.74 1.67 9.34
N GLY A 182 -22.43 0.53 9.18
CA GLY A 182 -23.72 0.46 8.52
C GLY A 182 -24.79 1.17 9.34
N ALA A 183 -24.84 0.87 10.64
CA ALA A 183 -25.71 1.54 11.59
C ALA A 183 -25.45 3.06 11.65
N LEU A 184 -24.18 3.49 11.63
CA LEU A 184 -23.82 4.91 11.59
C LEU A 184 -24.29 5.59 10.29
N THR A 185 -24.08 4.94 9.15
CA THR A 185 -24.47 5.47 7.83
C THR A 185 -25.99 5.62 7.73
N GLU A 186 -26.75 4.63 8.21
CA GLU A 186 -28.22 4.67 8.21
C GLU A 186 -28.77 5.77 9.13
N ARG A 187 -28.19 5.92 10.32
CA ARG A 187 -28.58 6.97 11.30
C ARG A 187 -28.24 8.38 10.81
N CYS A 188 -27.15 8.57 10.07
CA CYS A 188 -26.82 9.87 9.47
C CYS A 188 -27.73 10.18 8.28
N SER A 189 -28.13 9.17 7.51
CA SER A 189 -29.03 9.36 6.36
C SER A 189 -30.48 9.72 6.73
N THR A 190 -30.90 9.39 7.96
CA THR A 190 -32.24 9.70 8.48
C THR A 190 -32.31 11.02 9.24
N ALA A 191 -31.16 11.59 9.61
CA ALA A 191 -31.07 12.90 10.27
C ALA A 191 -31.06 14.03 9.22
N THR A 192 -32.21 14.27 8.61
CA THR A 192 -32.41 15.40 7.71
C THR A 192 -32.64 16.68 8.52
N SER A 193 -31.93 17.75 8.15
CA SER A 193 -32.04 19.15 8.60
C SER A 193 -31.58 19.48 10.04
N GLN A 194 -30.50 20.26 10.14
CA GLN A 194 -29.97 20.92 11.34
C GLN A 194 -29.75 20.00 12.54
N ILE A 195 -28.66 19.23 12.48
CA ILE A 195 -28.22 18.43 13.61
C ILE A 195 -27.45 19.34 14.59
N ASP A 196 -28.12 19.74 15.66
CA ASP A 196 -27.49 20.32 16.86
C ASP A 196 -26.78 19.20 17.63
N LEU A 197 -25.50 18.98 17.31
CA LEU A 197 -24.69 17.87 17.81
C LEU A 197 -24.38 17.93 19.30
N SER A 198 -24.59 19.09 19.95
CA SER A 198 -24.52 19.22 21.41
C SER A 198 -25.54 18.32 22.14
N LYS A 199 -26.56 17.83 21.43
CA LYS A 199 -27.63 16.96 21.95
C LYS A 199 -27.38 15.46 21.79
N TYR A 200 -26.27 15.03 21.17
CA TYR A 200 -26.07 13.61 20.83
C TYR A 200 -24.80 12.98 21.44
N PRO A 201 -24.71 12.91 22.78
CA PRO A 201 -23.60 12.26 23.51
C PRO A 201 -23.48 10.74 23.25
N PHE A 202 -24.38 10.17 22.46
CA PHE A 202 -24.34 8.76 22.09
C PHE A 202 -23.33 8.44 20.99
N LEU A 203 -22.96 9.39 20.12
CA LEU A 203 -21.90 9.19 19.12
C LEU A 203 -20.55 8.93 19.82
N LYS A 204 -20.25 9.76 20.84
CA LYS A 204 -19.14 9.58 21.80
C LYS A 204 -19.12 8.21 22.48
N ARG A 205 -20.30 7.62 22.78
CA ARG A 205 -20.44 6.31 23.45
C ARG A 205 -20.38 5.13 22.48
N SER A 206 -21.04 5.23 21.33
CA SER A 206 -20.99 4.22 20.26
C SER A 206 -19.60 4.12 19.66
N TRP A 207 -18.85 5.22 19.62
CA TRP A 207 -17.49 5.23 19.13
C TRP A 207 -16.49 4.61 20.13
N LYS A 208 -16.61 4.89 21.43
CA LYS A 208 -15.82 4.22 22.49
C LYS A 208 -16.08 2.69 22.52
N LEU A 209 -17.24 2.24 22.02
CA LEU A 209 -17.56 0.83 21.76
C LEU A 209 -16.88 0.30 20.48
N LEU A 210 -16.92 1.06 19.37
CA LEU A 210 -16.19 0.77 18.12
C LEU A 210 -14.66 0.63 18.34
N SER A 211 -14.06 1.52 19.12
CA SER A 211 -12.65 1.47 19.54
C SER A 211 -12.40 0.41 20.63
N GLY A 212 -13.45 0.06 21.38
CA GLY A 212 -13.37 -0.69 22.63
C GLY A 212 -13.52 -2.21 22.50
N THR A 213 -14.23 -2.72 21.49
CA THR A 213 -14.50 -4.17 21.34
C THR A 213 -14.03 -4.78 20.02
N ALA A 214 -14.14 -4.09 18.88
CA ALA A 214 -13.77 -4.64 17.57
C ALA A 214 -12.30 -4.38 17.17
N LEU A 215 -11.74 -3.29 17.68
CA LEU A 215 -10.43 -2.75 17.30
C LEU A 215 -9.40 -2.80 18.44
N GLN A 216 -9.71 -3.52 19.54
CA GLN A 216 -8.70 -3.79 20.57
C GLN A 216 -7.48 -4.38 19.86
N PRO A 217 -6.30 -3.73 19.95
CA PRO A 217 -5.12 -4.22 19.28
C PRO A 217 -4.86 -5.63 19.81
N SER A 218 -5.07 -6.62 18.92
CA SER A 218 -4.36 -7.88 19.02
C SER A 218 -2.90 -7.48 19.22
N PRO A 219 -2.18 -8.08 20.17
CA PRO A 219 -0.88 -7.56 20.52
C PRO A 219 -0.03 -7.50 19.22
N PHE A 220 0.74 -6.42 19.05
CA PHE A 220 1.28 -5.93 17.77
C PHE A 220 1.62 -7.02 16.72
N GLU A 221 0.70 -7.28 15.79
CA GLU A 221 0.91 -8.24 14.68
C GLU A 221 1.89 -7.68 13.63
N VAL A 222 2.11 -6.37 13.68
CA VAL A 222 3.05 -5.61 12.84
C VAL A 222 3.94 -4.78 13.76
N GLN A 223 5.20 -4.57 13.37
CA GLN A 223 6.08 -3.68 14.12
C GLN A 223 5.58 -2.22 14.10
N PRO A 224 5.67 -1.48 15.22
CA PRO A 224 5.23 -0.08 15.27
C PRO A 224 5.93 0.84 14.25
N LYS A 225 7.17 0.50 13.86
CA LYS A 225 7.96 1.26 12.87
C LYS A 225 7.70 0.84 11.42
N THR A 226 6.80 -0.10 11.18
CA THR A 226 6.47 -0.53 9.82
C THR A 226 5.60 0.53 9.15
N LYS A 227 6.07 1.02 8.00
CA LYS A 227 5.37 2.01 7.20
C LYS A 227 4.17 1.39 6.49
N ILE A 228 3.01 2.04 6.63
CA ILE A 228 1.80 1.68 5.89
C ILE A 228 2.02 2.00 4.40
N PRO A 229 1.68 1.13 3.45
CA PRO A 229 1.83 1.43 2.03
C PRO A 229 1.12 2.72 1.61
N ASP A 230 1.83 3.64 0.97
CA ASP A 230 1.28 4.95 0.55
C ASP A 230 0.05 4.79 -0.38
N ARG A 231 0.01 3.71 -1.17
CA ARG A 231 -1.13 3.33 -2.01
C ARG A 231 -2.43 3.07 -1.23
N LEU A 232 -2.35 2.67 0.04
CA LEU A 232 -3.54 2.46 0.88
C LEU A 232 -4.07 3.76 1.48
N LEU A 233 -3.18 4.75 1.62
CA LEU A 233 -3.52 6.05 2.20
C LEU A 233 -3.93 7.07 1.15
N ASN A 234 -3.43 6.97 -0.09
CA ASN A 234 -3.69 7.97 -1.12
C ASN A 234 -4.60 7.45 -2.23
N ASP A 235 -4.50 6.20 -2.71
CA ASP A 235 -5.24 5.79 -3.90
C ASP A 235 -6.78 5.81 -3.71
N SER A 236 -7.51 5.78 -4.82
CA SER A 236 -8.97 5.66 -4.80
C SER A 236 -9.43 4.53 -3.87
N PRO A 237 -10.39 4.79 -2.96
CA PRO A 237 -10.83 3.80 -1.99
C PRO A 237 -11.43 2.59 -2.68
N ASP A 238 -11.22 1.42 -2.10
CA ASP A 238 -11.74 0.14 -2.59
C ASP A 238 -11.89 -0.83 -1.40
N TRP A 239 -12.79 -1.80 -1.50
CA TRP A 239 -13.06 -2.78 -0.45
C TRP A 239 -11.83 -3.61 -0.11
N ASP A 240 -11.03 -3.98 -1.10
CA ASP A 240 -9.78 -4.72 -0.88
C ASP A 240 -8.76 -3.89 -0.10
N LYS A 241 -8.70 -2.58 -0.38
CA LYS A 241 -7.83 -1.64 0.36
C LYS A 241 -8.35 -1.39 1.75
N ALA A 242 -9.66 -1.25 1.93
CA ALA A 242 -10.30 -1.08 3.23
C ALA A 242 -10.02 -2.29 4.13
N LYS A 243 -10.16 -3.53 3.62
CA LYS A 243 -9.82 -4.74 4.35
C LYS A 243 -8.35 -4.81 4.74
N LEU A 244 -7.45 -4.45 3.82
CA LEU A 244 -6.02 -4.46 4.11
C LEU A 244 -5.64 -3.35 5.11
N LEU A 245 -6.24 -2.17 5.01
CA LEU A 245 -6.04 -1.07 5.95
C LEU A 245 -6.61 -1.41 7.33
N PHE A 246 -7.75 -2.07 7.39
CA PHE A 246 -8.32 -2.60 8.63
C PHE A 246 -7.38 -3.60 9.30
N TRP A 247 -6.78 -4.50 8.52
CA TRP A 247 -5.75 -5.40 9.05
C TRP A 247 -4.58 -4.63 9.68
N PHE A 248 -4.12 -3.53 9.06
CA PHE A 248 -3.08 -2.68 9.64
C PHE A 248 -3.51 -2.04 10.97
N VAL A 249 -4.72 -1.48 11.02
CA VAL A 249 -5.26 -0.86 12.23
C VAL A 249 -5.32 -1.90 13.36
N ARG A 250 -5.91 -3.07 13.08
CA ARG A 250 -6.03 -4.19 14.03
C ARG A 250 -4.67 -4.72 14.48
N ALA A 251 -3.68 -4.71 13.59
CA ALA A 251 -2.30 -5.11 13.88
C ALA A 251 -1.52 -4.08 14.71
N GLY A 252 -2.12 -2.94 15.05
CA GLY A 252 -1.49 -1.89 15.85
C GLY A 252 -0.53 -1.01 15.04
N ALA A 253 -0.64 -0.98 13.71
CA ALA A 253 0.16 -0.10 12.88
C ALA A 253 -0.13 1.38 13.20
N ARG A 254 0.86 2.23 12.94
CA ARG A 254 0.78 3.69 13.08
C ARG A 254 1.31 4.33 11.81
N LEU A 255 0.90 5.57 11.57
CA LEU A 255 1.50 6.36 10.49
C LEU A 255 2.99 6.54 10.75
N HIS A 256 3.79 6.30 9.73
CA HIS A 256 5.23 6.47 9.84
C HIS A 256 5.58 7.96 9.83
N PRO A 257 6.60 8.44 10.58
CA PRO A 257 7.00 9.85 10.57
C PRO A 257 7.33 10.41 9.18
N ASP A 258 7.82 9.56 8.28
CA ASP A 258 8.11 9.92 6.87
C ASP A 258 6.87 9.99 5.97
N GLN A 259 5.67 9.71 6.49
CA GLN A 259 4.42 9.85 5.75
C GLN A 259 3.84 11.23 6.03
N PRO A 260 3.89 12.15 5.06
CA PRO A 260 3.48 13.52 5.30
C PRO A 260 1.95 13.63 5.32
N TYR A 261 1.42 14.65 5.99
CA TYR A 261 -0.03 14.84 6.12
C TYR A 261 -0.71 15.05 4.76
N GLU A 262 0.01 15.62 3.78
CA GLU A 262 -0.46 15.80 2.40
C GLU A 262 -0.90 14.47 1.77
N LEU A 263 -0.19 13.37 2.07
CA LEU A 263 -0.53 12.05 1.56
C LEU A 263 -1.93 11.63 2.02
N THR A 264 -2.20 11.77 3.31
CA THR A 264 -3.49 11.42 3.91
C THR A 264 -4.58 12.44 3.63
N ARG A 265 -4.22 13.71 3.38
CA ARG A 265 -5.16 14.74 2.93
C ARG A 265 -5.70 14.39 1.55
N ASP A 266 -4.81 14.06 0.61
CA ASP A 266 -5.22 13.66 -0.74
C ASP A 266 -6.06 12.37 -0.70
N GLY A 267 -5.73 11.45 0.20
CA GLY A 267 -6.54 10.28 0.52
C GLY A 267 -7.93 10.62 1.03
N TYR A 268 -8.01 11.50 2.03
CA TYR A 268 -9.25 12.01 2.58
C TYR A 268 -10.12 12.64 1.49
N ASP A 269 -9.56 13.53 0.66
CA ASP A 269 -10.29 14.19 -0.41
C ASP A 269 -10.89 13.17 -1.41
N ARG A 270 -10.18 12.08 -1.70
CA ARG A 270 -10.68 10.98 -2.54
C ARG A 270 -11.76 10.15 -1.84
N ILE A 271 -11.62 9.92 -0.54
CA ILE A 271 -12.66 9.26 0.28
C ILE A 271 -13.93 10.09 0.26
N MET A 272 -13.84 11.40 0.52
CA MET A 272 -14.98 12.31 0.49
C MET A 272 -15.60 12.42 -0.90
N ALA A 273 -14.78 12.49 -1.96
CA ALA A 273 -15.27 12.46 -3.34
C ALA A 273 -16.05 11.17 -3.64
N LYS A 274 -15.54 10.01 -3.21
CA LYS A 274 -16.23 8.72 -3.36
C LYS A 274 -17.53 8.67 -2.54
N GLY A 275 -17.53 9.27 -1.35
CA GLY A 275 -18.72 9.44 -0.51
C GLY A 275 -19.84 10.26 -1.14
N ARG A 276 -19.60 11.02 -2.21
CA ARG A 276 -20.69 11.69 -2.96
C ARG A 276 -21.37 10.76 -3.97
N GLY A 277 -20.90 9.51 -4.07
CA GLY A 277 -21.39 8.49 -4.99
C GLY A 277 -22.67 7.79 -4.54
N ASN A 278 -22.84 6.54 -4.97
CA ASN A 278 -24.01 5.73 -4.66
C ASN A 278 -24.02 5.28 -3.17
N LYS A 279 -25.02 4.50 -2.75
CA LYS A 279 -25.13 4.02 -1.36
C LYS A 279 -23.91 3.17 -0.94
N ASP A 280 -23.37 2.36 -1.84
CA ASP A 280 -22.24 1.47 -1.54
C ASP A 280 -20.93 2.26 -1.41
N ASP A 281 -20.72 3.25 -2.27
CA ASP A 281 -19.58 4.17 -2.22
C ASP A 281 -19.60 5.02 -0.95
N ARG A 282 -20.80 5.46 -0.51
CA ARG A 282 -21.00 6.13 0.78
C ARG A 282 -20.60 5.25 1.94
N PHE A 283 -21.07 4.00 1.93
CA PHE A 283 -20.75 3.05 2.98
C PHE A 283 -19.24 2.74 3.04
N LEU A 284 -18.61 2.52 1.89
CA LEU A 284 -17.16 2.35 1.80
C LEU A 284 -16.40 3.59 2.30
N ALA A 285 -16.87 4.80 1.96
CA ALA A 285 -16.26 6.03 2.44
C ALA A 285 -16.34 6.13 3.98
N SER A 286 -17.49 5.81 4.59
CA SER A 286 -17.66 5.75 6.04
C SER A 286 -16.64 4.80 6.68
N VAL A 287 -16.51 3.57 6.14
CA VAL A 287 -15.53 2.59 6.63
C VAL A 287 -14.11 3.13 6.54
N MET A 288 -13.74 3.74 5.41
CA MET A 288 -12.40 4.29 5.22
C MET A 288 -12.10 5.46 6.17
N LEU A 289 -13.06 6.34 6.42
CA LEU A 289 -12.92 7.42 7.41
C LEU A 289 -12.71 6.86 8.82
N CYS A 290 -13.48 5.83 9.20
CA CYS A 290 -13.29 5.14 10.47
C CYS A 290 -11.86 4.59 10.59
N LEU A 291 -11.31 4.00 9.52
CA LEU A 291 -9.94 3.49 9.53
C LEU A 291 -8.90 4.61 9.61
N PHE A 292 -9.08 5.71 8.88
CA PHE A 292 -8.17 6.88 8.94
C PHE A 292 -8.14 7.48 10.34
N PHE A 293 -9.31 7.56 10.97
CA PHE A 293 -9.43 7.99 12.34
C PHE A 293 -8.63 7.10 13.30
N ASN A 294 -8.78 5.77 13.20
CA ASN A 294 -8.06 4.83 14.08
C ASN A 294 -6.54 4.78 13.81
N LEU A 295 -6.08 5.33 12.69
CA LEU A 295 -4.67 5.58 12.41
C LEU A 295 -4.18 6.92 12.96
N ASN A 296 -5.03 7.66 13.68
CA ASN A 296 -4.79 9.00 14.19
C ASN A 296 -4.42 10.00 13.08
N VAL A 297 -4.99 9.83 11.87
CA VAL A 297 -4.74 10.75 10.75
C VAL A 297 -5.13 12.18 11.13
N PHE A 298 -6.25 12.36 11.81
CA PHE A 298 -6.82 13.67 12.11
C PHE A 298 -6.34 14.29 13.42
N GLU A 299 -5.45 13.59 14.15
CA GLU A 299 -4.99 14.06 15.46
C GLU A 299 -4.10 15.31 15.29
N THR A 300 -4.60 16.42 15.82
CA THR A 300 -3.98 17.75 15.65
C THR A 300 -2.64 17.82 16.35
N GLY A 301 -1.62 18.26 15.61
CA GLY A 301 -0.26 18.36 16.14
C GLY A 301 0.51 17.04 16.19
N ILE A 302 -0.13 15.91 15.91
CA ILE A 302 0.56 14.62 15.69
C ILE A 302 0.77 14.38 14.20
N HIS A 303 -0.30 14.37 13.41
CA HIS A 303 -0.22 14.13 11.97
C HIS A 303 -0.74 15.32 11.17
N TRP A 304 -2.01 15.68 11.32
CA TRP A 304 -2.54 16.85 10.61
C TRP A 304 -2.25 18.16 11.36
N PRO A 305 -1.81 19.22 10.64
CA PRO A 305 -1.73 20.56 11.21
C PRO A 305 -3.12 21.07 11.61
N ALA A 306 -3.19 21.83 12.71
CA ALA A 306 -4.46 22.38 13.22
C ALA A 306 -5.24 23.18 12.17
N PHE A 307 -4.56 24.02 11.38
CA PHE A 307 -5.21 24.83 10.34
C PHE A 307 -5.87 23.99 9.25
N LEU A 308 -5.32 22.81 8.95
CA LEU A 308 -5.85 21.93 7.93
C LEU A 308 -7.11 21.25 8.44
N VAL A 309 -7.08 20.81 9.69
CA VAL A 309 -8.24 20.23 10.37
C VAL A 309 -9.36 21.26 10.39
N THR A 310 -9.13 22.50 10.84
CA THR A 310 -10.15 23.56 10.85
C THR A 310 -10.66 23.91 9.46
N SER A 311 -9.78 24.00 8.44
CA SER A 311 -10.20 24.30 7.07
C SER A 311 -11.05 23.19 6.45
N LYS A 312 -10.65 21.92 6.63
CA LYS A 312 -11.46 20.78 6.17
C LYS A 312 -12.74 20.63 6.95
N MET A 313 -12.70 21.09 8.20
CA MET A 313 -13.85 21.19 9.04
C MET A 313 -14.89 22.18 8.48
N GLU A 314 -14.51 23.43 8.22
CA GLU A 314 -15.38 24.44 7.60
C GLU A 314 -15.91 24.00 6.22
N GLU A 315 -15.08 23.29 5.44
CA GLU A 315 -15.50 22.74 4.14
C GLU A 315 -16.63 21.70 4.28
N ALA A 316 -16.61 20.92 5.35
CA ALA A 316 -17.60 19.88 5.63
C ALA A 316 -18.92 20.44 6.19
N GLU A 317 -18.87 21.51 7.00
CA GLU A 317 -20.07 22.19 7.51
C GLU A 317 -20.96 22.77 6.41
N GLY A 318 -20.36 23.18 5.28
CA GLY A 318 -21.07 23.76 4.16
C GLY A 318 -21.79 22.78 3.22
N LYS A 319 -21.74 21.47 3.48
CA LYS A 319 -22.17 20.43 2.53
C LYS A 319 -22.98 19.31 3.22
N ASP A 320 -24.11 18.90 2.63
CA ASP A 320 -25.03 17.91 3.24
C ASP A 320 -24.55 16.44 3.09
N GLY A 321 -24.68 15.65 4.18
CA GLY A 321 -24.80 14.18 4.14
C GLY A 321 -23.59 13.37 4.64
N VAL A 322 -22.61 13.11 3.77
CA VAL A 322 -21.40 12.32 4.14
C VAL A 322 -20.36 13.16 4.84
N ASP A 323 -20.31 14.43 4.47
CA ASP A 323 -19.51 15.46 5.15
C ASP A 323 -19.92 15.49 6.65
N THR A 324 -21.18 15.23 7.00
CA THR A 324 -21.70 15.11 8.38
C THR A 324 -21.21 13.88 9.16
N LEU A 325 -20.88 12.76 8.52
CA LEU A 325 -20.32 11.57 9.21
C LEU A 325 -18.82 11.76 9.49
N ALA A 326 -18.08 12.33 8.53
CA ALA A 326 -16.71 12.78 8.76
C ALA A 326 -16.64 13.83 9.87
N TRP A 327 -17.63 14.73 9.90
CA TRP A 327 -17.83 15.77 10.90
C TRP A 327 -17.99 15.22 12.32
N ASN A 328 -18.88 14.24 12.49
CA ASN A 328 -19.11 13.59 13.78
C ASN A 328 -17.85 12.86 14.30
N LEU A 329 -17.08 12.24 13.39
CA LEU A 329 -15.81 11.60 13.76
C LEU A 329 -14.74 12.64 14.17
N LEU A 330 -14.63 13.76 13.45
CA LEU A 330 -13.62 14.78 13.72
C LEU A 330 -13.89 15.57 15.03
N LEU A 331 -15.15 15.94 15.28
CA LEU A 331 -15.53 16.73 16.47
C LEU A 331 -15.37 15.96 17.78
N ASP A 332 -15.69 14.66 17.81
CA ASP A 332 -15.61 13.83 19.02
C ASP A 332 -14.17 13.65 19.54
N ASN A 333 -13.15 13.96 18.73
CA ASN A 333 -11.73 13.79 19.05
C ASN A 333 -10.96 15.10 19.32
N LEU A 334 -11.57 16.25 19.01
CA LEU A 334 -10.97 17.57 19.21
C LEU A 334 -11.39 18.24 20.50
N GLU A 335 -12.37 17.70 21.24
CA GLU A 335 -12.58 18.11 22.62
C GLU A 335 -11.34 17.70 23.42
N PRO A 336 -10.53 18.65 23.90
CA PRO A 336 -9.45 18.34 24.82
C PRO A 336 -10.10 17.69 26.04
N GLU A 337 -9.70 16.47 26.39
CA GLU A 337 -9.90 16.05 27.77
C GLU A 337 -9.12 17.06 28.63
N ASP A 338 -9.88 17.90 29.33
CA ASP A 338 -9.53 18.90 30.32
C ASP A 338 -8.03 19.12 30.57
N TYR A 339 -7.56 20.33 30.25
CA TYR A 339 -6.43 20.96 30.92
C TYR A 339 -6.78 21.32 32.37
#